data_AF-A0A4C1UU56-F1
#
_entry.id   AF-A0A4C1UU56-F1
#
_cell.length_a   1.000
_cell.length_b   1.000
_cell.length_c   1.000
_cell.angle_alpha   90.00
_cell.angle_beta   90.00
_cell.angle_gamma   90.00
#
_symmetry.space_group_name_H-M   'P 1'
#
loop_
_entity.id
_entity.type
_entity.pdbx_description
1 polymer ?
#
loop_
_entity_poly.entity_id
_entity_poly.type
_entity_poly.pdbx_seq_one_letter_code
_entity_poly.pdbx_strand_id
1 'polypeptide(L)'
;MSHTCTEGYCGPFWISRVYWVDAGMPTLPDDDRSRKEVSTQRLLEYSMTTLWAVPLIKDVNISAYEDCARDYHCSLTIIESYMARFGKDCNGDGVTDCYDYMMINHHGGRACSEPLFLSELGRRRLALFRQCRFGEQH
;
A
#
# COMPACT_ATOMS: atom_id res chain seq x y z
N MET A 1 -5.88 -6.87 -12.36
CA MET A 1 -5.76 -5.98 -11.18
C MET A 1 -4.83 -4.84 -11.56
N SER A 2 -5.07 -3.61 -11.09
CA SER A 2 -4.21 -2.48 -11.47
C SER A 2 -2.87 -2.56 -10.73
N HIS A 3 -1.77 -2.59 -11.48
CA HIS A 3 -0.40 -2.50 -10.97
C HIS A 3 0.12 -1.06 -10.99
N THR A 4 -0.74 -0.06 -11.20
CA THR A 4 -0.34 1.35 -11.29
C THR A 4 -0.44 2.04 -9.93
N CYS A 5 0.25 3.18 -9.79
CA CYS A 5 0.03 4.10 -8.68
C CYS A 5 -0.97 5.19 -9.11
N THR A 6 -1.89 5.58 -8.23
CA THR A 6 -2.90 6.61 -8.48
C THR A 6 -3.16 7.37 -7.19
N GLU A 7 -3.06 8.70 -7.24
CA GLU A 7 -3.28 9.60 -6.09
C GLU A 7 -2.43 9.25 -4.85
N GLY A 8 -1.22 8.72 -5.05
CA GLY A 8 -0.30 8.35 -3.97
C GLY A 8 -0.52 6.96 -3.38
N TYR A 9 -1.47 6.19 -3.90
CA TYR A 9 -1.71 4.78 -3.56
C TYR A 9 -1.21 3.88 -4.67
N CYS A 10 -0.66 2.71 -4.32
CA CYS A 10 -0.02 1.82 -5.28
C CYS A 10 -0.52 0.38 -5.19
N GLY A 11 -0.65 -0.23 -6.37
CA GLY A 11 -0.82 -1.67 -6.54
C GLY A 11 -2.20 -2.22 -6.13
N PRO A 12 -2.31 -3.55 -6.04
CA PRO A 12 -3.61 -4.23 -5.97
C PRO A 12 -4.40 -3.92 -4.69
N PHE A 13 -3.73 -3.49 -3.63
CA PHE A 13 -4.34 -3.22 -2.33
C PHE A 13 -4.39 -1.74 -1.96
N TRP A 14 -4.13 -0.83 -2.91
CA TRP A 14 -4.17 0.62 -2.65
C TRP A 14 -3.36 1.00 -1.41
N ILE A 15 -2.12 0.52 -1.35
CA ILE A 15 -1.23 0.78 -0.22
C ILE A 15 -0.73 2.21 -0.35
N SER A 16 -0.70 2.97 0.74
CA SER A 16 -0.08 4.30 0.77
C SER A 16 1.35 4.22 1.30
N ARG A 17 2.16 5.25 1.03
CA ARG A 17 3.54 5.33 1.56
C ARG A 17 3.57 5.26 3.10
N VAL A 18 2.63 5.92 3.77
CA VAL A 18 2.56 5.90 5.25
C VAL A 18 2.25 4.49 5.76
N TYR A 19 1.32 3.78 5.10
CA TYR A 19 0.98 2.40 5.43
C TYR A 19 2.20 1.48 5.31
N TRP A 20 2.98 1.61 4.23
CA TRP A 20 4.23 0.89 4.03
C TRP A 20 5.30 1.21 5.08
N VAL A 21 5.46 2.48 5.47
CA VAL A 21 6.37 2.88 6.56
C VAL A 21 5.96 2.26 7.89
N ASP A 22 4.68 2.33 8.21
CA ASP A 22 4.11 1.76 9.42
C ASP A 22 4.18 0.22 9.41
N ALA A 23 4.19 -0.43 8.25
CA ALA A 23 4.43 -1.86 8.09
C ALA A 23 5.92 -2.27 8.24
N GLY A 24 6.82 -1.32 8.50
CA GLY A 24 8.25 -1.61 8.69
C GLY A 24 9.08 -1.55 7.40
N MET A 25 8.52 -1.00 6.33
CA MET A 25 9.19 -0.79 5.04
C MET A 25 9.74 -2.09 4.41
N PRO A 26 8.94 -3.16 4.25
CA PRO A 26 9.39 -4.35 3.54
C PRO A 26 9.69 -3.98 2.08
N THR A 27 10.67 -4.64 1.50
CA THR A 27 11.12 -4.40 0.12
C THR A 27 11.19 -5.71 -0.64
N LEU A 28 11.35 -5.63 -1.95
CA LEU A 28 11.75 -6.79 -2.76
C LEU A 28 13.13 -7.29 -2.32
N PRO A 29 13.47 -8.57 -2.61
CA PRO A 29 14.82 -9.07 -2.39
C PRO A 29 15.86 -8.14 -3.03
N ASP A 30 16.95 -7.89 -2.29
CA ASP A 30 18.08 -7.05 -2.71
C ASP A 30 17.78 -5.56 -2.96
N ASP A 31 16.56 -5.08 -2.66
CA ASP A 31 16.20 -3.67 -2.76
C ASP A 31 16.45 -2.89 -1.46
N ASP A 32 16.85 -1.62 -1.59
CA ASP A 32 17.15 -0.73 -0.47
C ASP A 32 15.90 0.09 -0.08
N ARG A 33 15.44 -0.09 1.17
CA ARG A 33 14.31 0.66 1.75
C ARG A 33 14.44 2.18 1.66
N SER A 34 15.67 2.70 1.62
CA SER A 34 15.96 4.13 1.60
C SER A 34 15.98 4.71 0.18
N ARG A 35 15.85 3.86 -0.85
CA ARG A 35 15.83 4.29 -2.25
C ARG A 35 14.66 5.22 -2.52
N LYS A 36 14.99 6.50 -2.68
CA LYS A 36 14.05 7.55 -3.06
C LYS A 36 13.90 7.58 -4.57
N GLU A 37 12.72 7.98 -5.02
CA GLU A 37 12.49 8.36 -6.40
C GLU A 37 13.57 9.35 -6.83
N VAL A 38 14.30 9.04 -7.90
CA VAL A 38 15.20 10.02 -8.51
C VAL A 38 14.30 11.01 -9.24
N SER A 39 14.09 12.16 -8.61
CA SER A 39 13.58 13.33 -9.33
C SER A 39 14.46 13.53 -10.56
N THR A 40 13.84 13.52 -11.74
CA THR A 40 14.50 13.74 -13.02
C THR A 40 15.17 15.13 -13.15
N GLN A 41 15.23 15.93 -12.09
CA GLN A 41 15.97 17.20 -12.02
C GLN A 41 17.50 17.08 -11.97
N ARG A 42 18.09 15.88 -12.12
CA ARG A 42 19.52 15.74 -12.38
C ARG A 42 19.81 15.04 -13.71
N LEU A 43 19.18 15.51 -14.78
CA LEU A 43 19.69 15.34 -16.15
C LEU A 43 19.97 16.73 -16.74
N LEU A 44 21.00 17.41 -16.23
CA LEU A 44 21.59 18.58 -16.89
C LEU A 44 23.09 18.39 -17.12
N GLU A 45 23.49 17.22 -17.61
CA GLU A 45 24.74 17.09 -18.37
C GLU A 45 24.50 16.19 -19.58
N TYR A 46 23.74 16.70 -20.55
CA TYR A 46 23.65 16.10 -21.89
C TYR A 46 24.58 16.86 -22.83
N SER A 47 25.67 16.20 -23.25
CA SER A 47 26.50 16.64 -24.37
C SER A 47 25.82 16.25 -25.69
N MET A 48 25.38 17.24 -26.46
CA MET A 48 24.70 17.07 -27.77
C MET A 48 25.62 16.63 -28.93
N THR A 49 26.66 15.83 -28.68
CA THR A 49 27.67 15.50 -29.70
C THR A 49 27.69 14.04 -30.16
N THR A 50 26.85 13.15 -29.63
CA THR A 50 26.82 11.74 -30.05
C THR A 50 25.44 11.29 -30.51
N LEU A 51 25.32 10.97 -31.81
CA LEU A 51 24.09 10.57 -32.52
C LEU A 51 23.60 9.13 -32.21
N TRP A 52 23.94 8.56 -31.05
CA TRP A 52 23.41 7.26 -30.59
C TRP A 52 23.03 7.22 -29.10
N ALA A 53 22.96 8.37 -28.43
CA ALA A 53 22.53 8.46 -27.05
C ALA A 53 21.01 8.63 -26.94
N VAL A 54 20.25 7.56 -27.20
CA VAL A 54 18.96 7.40 -26.54
C VAL A 54 19.17 6.33 -25.48
N PRO A 55 19.36 6.70 -24.20
CA PRO A 55 19.18 5.73 -23.15
C PRO A 55 17.74 5.23 -23.29
N LEU A 56 17.59 3.96 -23.63
CA LEU A 56 16.39 3.22 -23.26
C LEU A 56 16.19 3.51 -21.78
N ILE A 57 15.20 4.33 -21.43
CA ILE A 57 14.77 4.54 -20.06
C ILE A 57 14.15 3.21 -19.63
N LYS A 58 14.99 2.24 -19.29
CA LYS A 58 14.56 0.95 -18.73
C LYS A 58 14.31 1.04 -17.23
N ASP A 59 14.87 2.06 -16.59
CA ASP A 59 14.76 2.24 -15.15
C ASP A 59 14.28 3.67 -14.85
N VAL A 60 12.99 3.92 -15.07
CA VAL A 60 12.30 4.94 -14.27
C VAL A 60 12.43 4.45 -12.82
N ASN A 61 13.22 5.16 -12.03
CA ASN A 61 13.49 4.79 -10.64
C ASN A 61 12.25 5.04 -9.77
N ILE A 62 11.37 4.04 -9.76
CA ILE A 62 10.16 3.94 -8.95
C ILE A 62 10.59 3.63 -7.52
N SER A 63 10.13 4.34 -6.51
CA SER A 63 10.64 4.17 -5.14
C SER A 63 10.45 2.74 -4.58
N ALA A 64 11.25 2.30 -3.60
CA ALA A 64 11.13 0.95 -3.00
C ALA A 64 9.71 0.63 -2.48
N TYR A 65 9.02 1.66 -1.98
CA TYR A 65 7.60 1.60 -1.64
C TYR A 65 6.74 1.20 -2.84
N GLU A 66 6.88 1.87 -3.97
CA GLU A 66 6.04 1.65 -5.15
C GLU A 66 6.36 0.31 -5.83
N ASP A 67 7.62 -0.13 -5.80
CA ASP A 67 7.99 -1.46 -6.30
C ASP A 67 7.35 -2.56 -5.45
N CYS A 68 7.52 -2.49 -4.13
CA CYS A 68 6.93 -3.48 -3.23
C CYS A 68 5.39 -3.42 -3.23
N ALA A 69 4.79 -2.23 -3.30
CA ALA A 69 3.34 -2.09 -3.31
C ALA A 69 2.69 -2.60 -4.60
N ARG A 70 3.39 -2.56 -5.75
CA ARG A 70 2.89 -3.04 -7.05
C ARG A 70 3.12 -4.53 -7.27
N ASP A 71 4.10 -5.12 -6.59
CA ASP A 71 4.32 -6.56 -6.55
C ASP A 71 3.28 -7.26 -5.65
N TYR A 72 2.69 -8.34 -6.14
CA TYR A 72 1.62 -9.02 -5.42
C TYR A 72 2.09 -9.63 -4.10
N HIS A 73 3.26 -10.29 -4.09
CA HIS A 73 3.75 -10.96 -2.89
C HIS A 73 4.31 -9.96 -1.88
N CYS A 74 5.05 -8.96 -2.35
CA CYS A 74 5.59 -7.92 -1.48
C CYS A 74 4.47 -7.07 -0.86
N SER A 75 3.40 -6.80 -1.62
CA SER A 75 2.24 -6.07 -1.09
C SER A 75 1.45 -6.87 -0.04
N LEU A 76 1.39 -8.21 -0.14
CA LEU A 76 0.90 -9.05 0.95
C LEU A 76 1.77 -8.92 2.20
N THR A 77 3.10 -8.95 2.06
CA THR A 77 4.02 -8.75 3.20
C THR A 77 3.81 -7.40 3.88
N ILE A 78 3.50 -6.34 3.12
CA ILE A 78 3.14 -5.03 3.67
C ILE A 78 1.89 -5.14 4.56
N ILE A 79 0.82 -5.75 4.05
CA ILE A 79 -0.45 -5.91 4.77
C ILE A 79 -0.25 -6.76 6.02
N GLU A 80 0.40 -7.93 5.89
CA GLU A 80 0.65 -8.84 6.99
C GLU A 80 1.47 -8.16 8.10
N SER A 81 2.53 -7.44 7.74
CA SER A 81 3.37 -6.72 8.71
C SER A 81 2.59 -5.59 9.39
N TYR A 82 1.72 -4.89 8.66
CA TYR A 82 0.86 -3.86 9.24
C TYR A 82 -0.15 -4.46 10.23
N MET A 83 -0.81 -5.56 9.87
CA MET A 83 -1.77 -6.24 10.75
C MET A 83 -1.09 -6.89 11.95
N ALA A 84 0.12 -7.44 11.79
CA ALA A 84 0.92 -7.93 12.90
C ALA A 84 1.29 -6.81 13.88
N ARG A 85 1.50 -5.59 13.40
CA ARG A 85 1.85 -4.42 14.23
C ARG A 85 0.65 -3.78 14.92
N PHE A 86 -0.50 -3.70 14.24
CA PHE A 86 -1.65 -2.92 14.72
C PHE A 86 -2.90 -3.74 15.04
N GLY A 87 -2.88 -5.05 14.79
CA GLY A 87 -3.96 -5.97 15.09
C GLY A 87 -4.33 -5.94 16.57
N LYS A 88 -5.59 -5.69 16.84
CA LYS A 88 -6.18 -5.63 18.18
C LYS A 88 -7.70 -5.73 18.05
N ASP A 89 -8.35 -6.19 19.11
CA ASP A 89 -9.81 -6.14 19.24
C ASP A 89 -10.27 -4.67 19.26
N CYS A 90 -10.89 -4.25 18.17
CA CYS A 90 -11.34 -2.89 17.93
C CYS A 90 -12.82 -2.73 18.30
N ASN A 91 -13.63 -3.77 18.09
CA ASN A 91 -15.08 -3.74 18.30
C ASN A 91 -15.49 -4.21 19.71
N GLY A 92 -14.57 -4.76 20.50
CA GLY A 92 -14.76 -5.20 21.87
C GLY A 92 -15.45 -6.56 22.01
N ASP A 93 -15.42 -7.42 20.98
CA ASP A 93 -16.08 -8.72 20.99
C ASP A 93 -15.22 -9.87 21.56
N GLY A 94 -13.97 -9.55 21.95
CA GLY A 94 -13.04 -10.48 22.57
C GLY A 94 -12.20 -11.29 21.59
N VAL A 95 -12.33 -11.07 20.28
CA VAL A 95 -11.46 -11.66 19.26
C VAL A 95 -10.78 -10.56 18.42
N THR A 96 -9.71 -10.92 17.71
CA THR A 96 -9.13 -10.07 16.68
C THR A 96 -9.34 -10.76 15.35
N ASP A 97 -10.34 -10.30 14.59
CA ASP A 97 -10.76 -10.91 13.34
C ASP A 97 -10.79 -9.91 12.17
N CYS A 98 -11.33 -10.37 11.03
CA CYS A 98 -11.41 -9.55 9.83
C CYS A 98 -12.23 -8.24 10.02
N TYR A 99 -13.17 -8.21 10.97
CA TYR A 99 -13.92 -7.00 11.31
C TYR A 99 -13.01 -5.94 11.93
N ASP A 100 -12.11 -6.33 12.84
CA ASP A 100 -11.13 -5.42 13.43
C ASP A 100 -10.13 -4.91 12.41
N TYR A 101 -9.63 -5.79 11.54
CA TYR A 101 -8.73 -5.38 10.46
C TYR A 101 -9.40 -4.41 9.48
N MET A 102 -10.70 -4.54 9.24
CA MET A 102 -11.45 -3.54 8.47
C MET A 102 -11.51 -2.20 9.21
N MET A 103 -11.76 -2.19 10.52
CA MET A 103 -11.76 -0.97 11.34
C MET A 103 -10.38 -0.29 11.33
N ILE A 104 -9.31 -1.08 11.45
CA ILE A 104 -7.91 -0.62 11.34
C ILE A 104 -7.63 0.00 9.96
N ASN A 105 -8.06 -0.64 8.87
CA ASN A 105 -7.88 -0.07 7.53
C ASN A 105 -8.70 1.22 7.31
N HIS A 106 -9.82 1.40 8.03
CA HIS A 106 -10.64 2.61 7.94
C HIS A 106 -10.15 3.77 8.77
N HIS A 107 -9.82 3.53 10.03
CA HIS A 107 -9.49 4.58 10.98
C HIS A 107 -7.97 4.73 11.20
N GLY A 108 -7.17 3.76 10.72
CA GLY A 108 -5.73 3.68 10.91
C GLY A 108 -5.35 2.79 12.10
N GLY A 109 -4.10 2.34 12.11
CA GLY A 109 -3.61 1.38 13.12
C GLY A 109 -3.68 1.85 14.58
N ARG A 110 -3.75 3.15 14.86
CA ARG A 110 -3.81 3.68 16.24
C ARG A 110 -5.22 3.85 16.77
N ALA A 111 -6.13 4.39 15.97
CA ALA A 111 -7.52 4.59 16.34
C ALA A 111 -8.38 3.64 15.51
N CYS A 112 -9.07 2.68 16.14
CA CYS A 112 -9.98 1.77 15.42
C CYS A 112 -11.28 1.46 16.17
N SER A 113 -11.50 2.04 17.36
CA SER A 113 -12.67 1.73 18.18
C SER A 113 -13.93 2.51 17.80
N GLU A 114 -13.81 3.51 16.92
CA GLU A 114 -14.97 4.26 16.44
C GLU A 114 -15.82 3.36 15.52
N PRO A 115 -17.16 3.35 15.68
CA PRO A 115 -18.01 2.54 14.82
C PRO A 115 -18.03 3.03 13.37
N LEU A 116 -17.88 2.10 12.42
CA LEU A 116 -17.87 2.40 10.98
C LEU A 116 -19.16 3.02 10.44
N PHE A 117 -20.29 2.80 11.10
CA PHE A 117 -21.57 3.34 10.65
C PHE A 117 -21.70 4.85 10.83
N LEU A 118 -20.78 5.49 11.55
CA LEU A 118 -20.80 6.93 11.83
C LEU A 118 -20.46 7.79 10.60
N SER A 119 -19.68 7.28 9.64
CA SER A 119 -19.32 8.00 8.42
C SER A 119 -19.89 7.34 7.16
N GLU A 120 -20.14 8.14 6.11
CA GLU A 120 -20.58 7.59 4.82
C GLU A 120 -19.53 6.63 4.23
N LEU A 121 -18.26 7.01 4.29
CA LEU A 121 -17.16 6.16 3.84
C LEU A 121 -17.08 4.85 4.64
N GLY A 122 -17.28 4.90 5.96
CA GLY A 122 -17.30 3.73 6.82
C GLY A 122 -18.46 2.79 6.51
N ARG A 123 -19.67 3.33 6.27
CA ARG A 123 -20.82 2.55 5.80
C ARG A 123 -20.55 1.85 4.47
N ARG A 124 -19.94 2.55 3.50
CA ARG A 124 -19.54 1.97 2.20
C ARG A 124 -18.53 0.83 2.38
N ARG A 125 -17.51 1.02 3.22
CA ARG A 125 -16.50 -0.03 3.50
C ARG A 125 -17.10 -1.24 4.21
N LEU A 126 -17.98 -1.02 5.18
CA LEU A 126 -18.70 -2.11 5.87
C LEU A 126 -19.54 -2.93 4.89
N ALA A 127 -20.21 -2.29 3.92
CA ALA A 127 -20.98 -2.99 2.89
C ALA A 127 -20.08 -3.84 1.98
N LEU A 128 -18.96 -3.28 1.49
CA LEU A 128 -18.00 -4.01 0.66
C LEU A 128 -17.40 -5.21 1.41
N PHE A 129 -17.04 -5.02 2.68
CA PHE A 129 -16.50 -6.10 3.51
C PHE A 129 -17.49 -7.25 3.68
N ARG A 130 -18.77 -6.95 3.97
CA ARG A 130 -19.81 -7.98 4.11
C ARG A 130 -20.02 -8.76 2.81
N GLN A 131 -19.92 -8.09 1.66
CA GLN A 131 -19.98 -8.75 0.36
C GLN A 131 -18.79 -9.70 0.14
N CYS A 132 -17.57 -9.35 0.57
CA CYS A 132 -16.43 -10.28 0.47
C CYS A 132 -16.48 -11.42 1.50
N ARG A 133 -16.83 -11.13 2.76
CA ARG A 133 -16.85 -12.14 3.86
C ARG A 133 -17.95 -13.19 3.68
N PHE A 134 -19.07 -12.83 3.06
CA PHE A 134 -20.25 -13.69 2.93
C PHE A 134 -20.71 -13.90 1.48
N GLY A 135 -19.96 -13.41 0.48
CA GLY A 135 -20.34 -13.45 -0.94
C GLY A 135 -19.88 -14.67 -1.72
N GLU A 136 -19.17 -15.62 -1.11
CA GLU A 136 -18.84 -16.93 -1.72
C GLU A 136 -19.81 -18.04 -1.23
N GLN A 137 -21.11 -17.75 -1.18
CA GLN A 137 -22.15 -18.78 -0.92
C GLN A 137 -23.26 -18.84 -1.99
N HIS A 138 -23.00 -18.32 -3.20
CA HIS A 138 -23.84 -18.56 -4.36
C HIS A 138 -23.02 -18.95 -5.58
#